data_AF-A0AAU7UUL6-F1
#
_entry.id   AF-A0AAU7UUL6-F1
#
_cell.length_a   1.000
_cell.length_b   1.000
_cell.length_c   1.000
_cell.angle_alpha   90.00
_cell.angle_beta   90.00
_cell.angle_gamma   90.00
#
_symmetry.space_group_name_H-M   'P 1'
#
loop_
_entity.id
_entity.type
_entity.pdbx_description
1 polymer ?
#
loop_
_entity_poly.entity_id
_entity_poly.type
_entity_poly.pdbx_seq_one_letter_code
_entity_poly.pdbx_strand_id
1 'polypeptide(L)' 'MPAPRKTEAEARAAVAQMEPIMAIEGRQMSDRDKDLLVDLIRGVITVGEVAAIIAREAGYELD' A
#
# COMPACT_ATOMS: atom_id res chain seq x y z
N MET A 1 3.23 10.54 -16.29
CA MET A 1 3.05 9.29 -15.54
C MET A 1 2.28 8.31 -16.41
N PRO A 2 2.65 7.02 -16.47
CA PRO A 2 1.84 6.02 -17.17
C PRO A 2 0.44 5.96 -16.54
N ALA A 3 -0.56 5.56 -17.33
CA ALA A 3 -1.91 5.37 -16.83
C ALA A 3 -1.93 4.28 -15.73
N PRO A 4 -2.80 4.40 -14.71
CA PRO A 4 -2.95 3.37 -13.69
C PRO A 4 -3.24 2.00 -14.31
N ARG A 5 -2.60 0.95 -13.77
CA ARG A 5 -2.77 -0.44 -14.23
C ARG A 5 -4.11 -1.04 -13.81
N LYS A 6 -4.71 -0.51 -12.74
CA LYS A 6 -5.99 -0.93 -12.15
C LYS A 6 -6.77 0.30 -11.71
N THR A 7 -8.09 0.18 -11.70
CA THR A 7 -8.97 1.18 -11.07
C THR A 7 -8.80 1.17 -9.55
N GLU A 8 -9.24 2.24 -8.89
CA GLU A 8 -9.21 2.30 -7.43
C GLU A 8 -10.09 1.22 -6.79
N ALA A 9 -11.28 0.96 -7.36
CA ALA A 9 -12.18 -0.07 -6.87
C ALA A 9 -11.56 -1.47 -6.93
N GLU A 10 -10.91 -1.82 -8.03
CA GLU A 10 -10.21 -3.11 -8.17
C GLU A 10 -9.05 -3.25 -7.19
N ALA A 11 -8.30 -2.17 -6.96
CA ALA A 11 -7.20 -2.16 -6.00
C ALA A 11 -7.71 -2.29 -4.56
N ARG A 12 -8.77 -1.56 -4.17
CA ARG A 12 -9.42 -1.70 -2.85
C ARG A 12 -9.98 -3.10 -2.64
N ALA A 13 -10.56 -3.72 -3.67
CA ALA A 13 -11.02 -5.10 -3.59
C ALA A 13 -9.86 -6.08 -3.34
N ALA A 14 -8.70 -5.87 -3.98
CA ALA A 14 -7.51 -6.69 -3.73
C ALA A 14 -6.98 -6.52 -2.31
N VAL A 15 -6.95 -5.29 -1.78
CA VAL A 15 -6.56 -5.04 -0.37
C VAL A 15 -7.52 -5.71 0.60
N ALA A 16 -8.82 -5.61 0.37
CA ALA A 16 -9.84 -6.25 1.22
C ALA A 16 -9.72 -7.79 1.25
N GLN A 17 -9.24 -8.41 0.16
CA GLN A 17 -8.97 -9.86 0.14
C GLN A 17 -7.76 -10.25 1.00
N MET A 18 -6.83 -9.33 1.26
CA MET A 18 -5.64 -9.57 2.10
C MET A 18 -5.93 -9.39 3.60
N GLU A 19 -6.91 -8.57 3.97
CA GLU A 19 -7.23 -8.27 5.38
C GLU A 19 -7.53 -9.52 6.23
N PRO A 20 -8.34 -10.51 5.78
CA PRO A 20 -8.59 -11.72 6.56
C PRO A 20 -7.31 -12.54 6.81
N ILE A 21 -6.37 -12.54 5.86
CA ILE A 21 -5.11 -13.28 5.98
C ILE A 21 -4.24 -12.65 7.08
N MET A 22 -4.16 -11.32 7.11
CA MET A 22 -3.41 -10.61 8.16
C MET A 22 -4.05 -10.76 9.54
N ALA A 23 -5.39 -10.78 9.60
CA ALA A 23 -6.13 -10.94 10.84
C ALA A 23 -5.89 -12.30 11.52
N ILE A 24 -5.65 -13.37 10.74
CA ILE A 24 -5.29 -14.70 11.28
C ILE A 24 -4.03 -14.63 12.15
N GLU A 25 -3.09 -13.77 11.78
CA GLU A 25 -1.82 -13.60 12.48
C GLU A 25 -1.88 -12.52 13.58
N GLY A 26 -3.08 -12.02 13.89
CA GLY A 26 -3.27 -10.93 14.85
C GLY A 26 -2.71 -9.59 14.36
N ARG A 27 -2.48 -9.45 13.05
CA ARG A 27 -1.95 -8.23 12.44
C ARG A 27 -3.09 -7.43 11.82
N GLN A 28 -3.11 -6.12 12.07
CA GLN A 28 -4.04 -5.19 11.42
C GLN A 28 -3.23 -4.15 10.66
N MET A 29 -3.58 -3.94 9.39
CA MET A 29 -3.02 -2.88 8.57
C MET A 29 -3.71 -1.56 8.89
N SER A 30 -2.95 -0.49 9.07
CA SER A 30 -3.51 0.85 9.27
C SER A 30 -4.21 1.34 8.00
N ASP A 31 -5.20 2.22 8.12
CA ASP A 31 -5.89 2.76 6.93
C ASP A 31 -4.94 3.52 6.00
N ARG A 32 -3.91 4.15 6.56
CA ARG A 32 -2.83 4.79 5.80
C ARG A 32 -2.04 3.79 4.96
N ASP A 33 -1.65 2.66 5.54
CA ASP A 33 -0.93 1.60 4.82
C ASP A 33 -1.80 0.97 3.73
N LYS A 34 -3.11 0.87 3.95
CA LYS A 34 -4.06 0.40 2.93
C LYS A 34 -4.11 1.34 1.74
N ASP A 35 -4.17 2.65 1.96
CA ASP A 35 -4.17 3.62 0.88
C ASP A 35 -2.84 3.60 0.09
N LEU A 36 -1.69 3.47 0.77
CA LEU A 36 -0.40 3.27 0.10
C LEU A 36 -0.37 1.99 -0.74
N LEU A 37 -0.93 0.89 -0.23
CA LEU A 37 -1.01 -0.37 -0.96
C LEU A 37 -1.96 -0.28 -2.17
N VAL A 38 -3.06 0.45 -2.05
CA VAL A 38 -3.96 0.76 -3.17
C VAL A 38 -3.20 1.48 -4.28
N ASP A 39 -2.47 2.53 -3.96
CA ASP A 39 -1.72 3.30 -4.96
C ASP A 39 -0.58 2.50 -5.60
N LEU A 40 0.06 1.61 -4.84
CA LEU A 40 1.04 0.66 -5.37
C LEU A 40 0.41 -0.33 -6.35
N ILE A 41 -0.73 -0.92 -6.00
CA ILE A 41 -1.46 -1.89 -6.85
C ILE A 41 -1.95 -1.22 -8.14
N ARG A 42 -2.40 0.04 -8.04
CA ARG A 42 -2.76 0.86 -9.20
C ARG A 42 -1.56 1.24 -10.06
N GLY A 43 -0.34 1.11 -9.54
CA GLY A 43 0.89 1.56 -10.19
C GLY A 43 1.01 3.08 -10.28
N VAL A 44 0.35 3.80 -9.37
CA VAL A 44 0.48 5.25 -9.20
C VAL A 44 1.79 5.59 -8.50
N ILE A 45 2.20 4.74 -7.55
CA ILE A 45 3.49 4.77 -6.87
C ILE A 45 4.24 3.46 -7.08
N THR A 46 5.55 3.51 -6.88
CA THR A 46 6.49 2.39 -6.95
C THR A 46 6.78 1.82 -5.57
N VAL A 47 7.37 0.62 -5.54
CA VAL A 47 7.84 0.01 -4.29
C VAL A 47 8.89 0.90 -3.59
N GLY A 48 9.74 1.57 -4.36
CA GLY A 48 10.74 2.50 -3.82
C GLY A 48 10.10 3.71 -3.14
N GLU A 49 9.06 4.28 -3.73
CA GLU A 49 8.30 5.39 -3.14
C GLU A 49 7.57 4.96 -1.85
N VAL A 50 6.96 3.77 -1.84
CA VAL A 50 6.36 3.20 -0.62
C VAL A 50 7.41 3.04 0.49
N ALA A 51 8.58 2.47 0.17
CA ALA A 51 9.65 2.30 1.14
C ALA A 51 10.15 3.63 1.71
N ALA A 52 10.34 4.64 0.85
CA ALA A 52 10.74 5.98 1.26
C ALA A 52 9.71 6.65 2.18
N ILE A 53 8.41 6.49 1.89
CA ILE A 53 7.33 7.02 2.72
C ILE A 53 7.33 6.39 4.11
N ILE A 54 7.35 5.05 4.17
CA ILE A 54 7.35 4.29 5.43
C ILE A 54 8.59 4.63 6.27
N ALA A 55 9.75 4.68 5.64
CA ALA A 55 11.00 4.98 6.32
C ALA A 55 10.99 6.40 6.92
N ARG A 56 10.53 7.39 6.15
CA ARG A 56 10.40 8.77 6.62
C ARG A 56 9.44 8.88 7.81
N GLU A 57 8.33 8.15 7.79
CA GLU A 57 7.37 8.11 8.90
C GLU A 57 7.96 7.48 10.17
N ALA A 58 8.84 6.50 10.02
CA ALA A 58 9.58 5.90 11.11
C ALA A 58 10.81 6.72 11.56
N GLY A 59 11.07 7.88 10.92
CA GLY A 59 12.19 8.77 11.26
C GLY A 59 13.53 8.40 10.63
N TYR A 60 13.53 7.50 9.64
CA TYR A 60 14.73 7.18 8.85
C TYR A 60 14.84 8.11 7.64
N GLU A 61 16.05 8.61 7.40
CA GLU A 61 16.41 9.25 6.13
C GLU A 61 16.95 8.16 5.19
N LEU A 62 16.19 7.84 4.14
CA LEU A 62 16.67 7.02 3.04
C LEU A 62 17.11 7.94 1.91
N ASP A 63 18.40 7.85 1.53
CA ASP A 63 19.00 8.50 0.35
C ASP A 63 18.50 7.88 -0.96
#